data_AF-A0A970HXM5-F1
#
_entry.id   AF-A0A970HXM5-F1
#
_cell.length_a   1.000
_cell.length_b   1.000
_cell.length_c   1.000
_cell.angle_alpha   90.00
_cell.angle_beta   90.00
_cell.angle_gamma   90.00
#
_symmetry.space_group_name_H-M   'P 1'
#
loop_
_entity.id
_entity.type
_entity.pdbx_description
1 polymer ?
#
loop_
_entity_poly.entity_id
_entity_poly.type
_entity_poly.pdbx_seq_one_letter_code
_entity_poly.pdbx_strand_id
1 'polypeptide(L)'
;MTVYVPDTAFFVEAARRGFPLLDGSPFWESLARLAAQGRLQVIDKVQAELDRESAALKEWLEEHLRAAVVSTNVQATADSLRAVMRWVYAQTDVHPVAAERFARSSAVWVLAHALGAGATVLTYPVPEPAPAYLMSLEVACRAFGVPVAFASDLPSTGQSLSAHRSAAGSSRA
;
A
#
# COMPACT_ATOMS: atom_id res chain seq x y z
N MET A 1 -6.13 6.55 17.26
CA MET A 1 -6.50 6.99 15.89
C MET A 1 -5.56 6.28 14.92
N THR A 2 -6.08 5.69 13.84
CA THR A 2 -5.28 4.87 12.91
C THR A 2 -4.57 5.74 11.87
N VAL A 3 -3.27 5.50 11.69
CA VAL A 3 -2.44 6.03 10.59
C VAL A 3 -2.33 4.97 9.50
N TYR A 4 -2.38 5.40 8.25
CA TYR A 4 -2.33 4.57 7.07
C TYR A 4 -1.06 4.80 6.25
N VAL A 5 -0.43 3.73 5.80
CA VAL A 5 0.80 3.75 4.98
C VAL A 5 0.52 3.03 3.66
N PRO A 6 0.24 3.75 2.57
CA PRO A 6 0.03 3.15 1.26
C PRO A 6 1.33 2.68 0.61
N ASP A 7 1.24 1.59 -0.14
CA ASP A 7 2.29 1.15 -1.07
C ASP A 7 2.10 1.74 -2.47
N THR A 8 3.08 1.53 -3.35
CA THR A 8 3.01 2.00 -4.74
C THR A 8 1.85 1.36 -5.50
N ALA A 9 1.56 0.08 -5.26
CA ALA A 9 0.50 -0.64 -5.95
C ALA A 9 -0.88 -0.05 -5.64
N PHE A 10 -1.13 0.39 -4.40
CA PHE A 10 -2.34 1.09 -4.00
C PHE A 10 -2.65 2.27 -4.92
N PHE A 11 -1.68 3.16 -5.15
CA PHE A 11 -1.85 4.34 -6.00
C PHE A 11 -1.99 3.98 -7.49
N VAL A 12 -1.08 3.14 -7.98
CA VAL A 12 -1.00 2.81 -9.41
C VAL A 12 -2.25 2.04 -9.85
N GLU A 13 -2.67 1.04 -9.09
CA GLU A 13 -3.82 0.22 -9.46
C GLU A 13 -5.15 0.95 -9.19
N ALA A 14 -5.23 1.81 -8.17
CA ALA A 14 -6.38 2.71 -7.99
C ALA A 14 -6.58 3.62 -9.22
N ALA A 15 -5.52 4.29 -9.67
CA ALA A 15 -5.56 5.18 -10.85
C ALA A 15 -5.92 4.43 -12.14
N ARG A 16 -5.47 3.17 -12.29
CA ARG A 16 -5.72 2.36 -13.48
C ARG A 16 -7.11 1.73 -13.53
N ARG A 17 -7.65 1.26 -12.39
CA ARG A 17 -8.78 0.31 -12.39
C ARG A 17 -10.07 0.80 -11.77
N GLY A 18 -10.01 1.75 -10.83
CA GLY A 18 -11.18 2.09 -10.01
C GLY A 18 -11.45 3.58 -9.85
N PHE A 19 -10.40 4.40 -9.91
CA PHE A 19 -10.47 5.80 -9.52
C PHE A 19 -9.62 6.65 -10.47
N PRO A 20 -10.17 7.04 -11.63
CA PRO A 20 -9.52 8.00 -12.51
C PRO A 20 -9.03 9.20 -11.71
N LEU A 21 -7.81 9.64 -12.00
CA LEU A 21 -7.19 10.81 -11.39
C LEU A 21 -7.80 12.06 -12.01
N LEU A 22 -9.04 12.35 -11.63
CA LEU A 22 -9.85 13.48 -12.08
C LEU A 22 -10.15 14.37 -10.89
N ASP A 23 -10.22 15.67 -11.14
CA ASP A 23 -10.66 16.66 -10.16
C ASP A 23 -12.05 16.28 -9.61
N GLY A 24 -12.20 16.33 -8.29
CA GLY A 24 -13.46 15.99 -7.62
C GLY A 24 -13.71 14.49 -7.41
N SER A 25 -12.73 13.62 -7.69
CA SER A 25 -12.86 12.18 -7.39
C SER A 25 -12.90 11.93 -5.87
N PRO A 26 -14.02 11.38 -5.32
CA PRO A 26 -14.19 11.24 -3.86
C PRO A 26 -13.12 10.38 -3.19
N PHE A 27 -12.57 9.41 -3.92
CA PHE A 27 -11.47 8.57 -3.45
C PHE A 27 -10.20 9.40 -3.21
N TRP A 28 -9.76 10.17 -4.20
CA TRP A 28 -8.55 11.00 -4.10
C TRP A 28 -8.72 12.11 -3.07
N GLU A 29 -9.89 12.74 -2.99
CA GLU A 29 -10.22 13.70 -1.93
C GLU A 29 -10.17 13.08 -0.53
N SER A 30 -10.58 11.80 -0.38
CA SER A 30 -10.51 11.10 0.90
C SER A 30 -9.06 10.94 1.37
N LEU A 31 -8.14 10.63 0.45
CA LEU A 31 -6.71 10.51 0.74
C LEU A 31 -6.11 11.86 1.15
N ALA A 32 -6.43 12.92 0.43
CA ALA A 32 -6.01 14.28 0.77
C ALA A 32 -6.51 14.68 2.17
N ARG A 33 -7.75 14.32 2.52
CA ARG A 33 -8.33 14.57 3.85
C ARG A 33 -7.64 13.77 4.95
N LEU A 34 -7.34 12.50 4.71
CA LEU A 34 -6.57 11.68 5.66
C LEU A 34 -5.18 12.26 5.89
N ALA A 35 -4.51 12.72 4.83
CA ALA A 35 -3.23 13.41 4.92
C ALA A 35 -3.31 14.70 5.73
N ALA A 36 -4.29 15.56 5.45
CA ALA A 36 -4.52 16.80 6.21
C ALA A 36 -4.81 16.55 7.70
N GLN A 37 -5.35 15.38 8.05
CA GLN A 37 -5.59 14.94 9.43
C GLN A 37 -4.37 14.26 10.09
N GLY A 38 -3.23 14.14 9.39
CA GLY A 38 -2.06 13.41 9.88
C GLY A 38 -2.26 11.90 9.98
N ARG A 39 -3.23 11.35 9.22
CA ARG A 39 -3.63 9.93 9.23
C ARG A 39 -3.18 9.16 7.99
N LEU A 40 -2.48 9.81 7.06
CA LEU A 40 -1.85 9.17 5.91
C LEU A 40 -0.37 9.52 5.91
N GLN A 41 0.50 8.55 5.69
CA GLN A 41 1.94 8.73 5.60
C GLN A 41 2.46 8.02 4.34
N VAL A 42 2.97 8.78 3.38
CA VAL A 42 3.61 8.24 2.17
C VAL A 42 5.10 8.17 2.43
N ILE A 43 5.70 6.99 2.41
CA ILE A 43 7.14 6.89 2.65
C ILE A 43 7.94 7.36 1.43
N ASP A 44 9.14 7.91 1.67
CA ASP A 44 10.06 8.39 0.63
C ASP A 44 10.33 7.37 -0.49
N LYS A 45 10.39 6.08 -0.18
CA LYS A 45 10.57 5.00 -1.17
C LYS A 45 9.39 4.85 -2.11
N VAL A 46 8.17 5.02 -1.62
CA VAL A 46 6.94 4.96 -2.42
C VAL A 46 6.84 6.20 -3.30
N GLN A 47 7.13 7.39 -2.75
CA GLN A 47 7.21 8.61 -3.56
C GLN A 47 8.19 8.45 -4.73
N ALA A 48 9.40 7.97 -4.47
CA ALA A 48 10.42 7.78 -5.51
C ALA A 48 10.07 6.71 -6.56
N GLU A 49 9.18 5.77 -6.25
CA GLU A 49 8.61 4.85 -7.25
C GLU A 49 7.52 5.55 -8.08
N LEU A 50 6.59 6.25 -7.43
CA LEU A 50 5.50 6.94 -8.12
C LEU A 50 6.01 8.02 -9.08
N ASP A 51 7.05 8.74 -8.71
CA ASP A 51 7.73 9.74 -9.57
C ASP A 51 8.21 9.15 -10.90
N ARG A 52 8.50 7.84 -10.93
CA ARG A 52 8.95 7.11 -12.14
C ARG A 52 7.81 6.44 -12.89
N GLU A 53 6.73 6.10 -12.20
CA GLU A 53 5.60 5.35 -12.78
C GLU A 53 4.62 6.24 -13.56
N SER A 54 4.33 7.46 -13.09
CA SER A 54 3.33 8.34 -13.73
C SER A 54 3.52 9.80 -13.39
N ALA A 55 3.65 10.65 -14.41
CA ALA A 55 3.70 12.10 -14.26
C ALA A 55 2.43 12.65 -13.57
N ALA A 56 1.26 12.12 -13.93
CA ALA A 56 -0.01 12.56 -13.34
C ALA A 56 -0.09 12.21 -11.84
N LEU A 57 0.36 11.01 -11.44
CA LEU A 57 0.40 10.64 -10.01
C LEU A 57 1.41 11.50 -9.27
N LYS A 58 2.58 11.74 -9.85
CA LYS A 58 3.59 12.62 -9.28
C LYS A 58 3.04 14.01 -9.00
N GLU A 59 2.46 14.66 -10.01
CA GLU A 59 1.87 16.00 -9.88
C GLU A 59 0.81 16.04 -8.79
N TRP A 60 -0.09 15.04 -8.77
CA TRP A 60 -1.14 14.97 -7.76
C TRP A 60 -0.58 14.77 -6.33
N LEU A 61 0.43 13.91 -6.15
CA LEU A 61 1.09 13.73 -4.86
C LEU A 61 1.79 15.00 -4.38
N GLU A 62 2.47 15.71 -5.28
CA GLU A 62 3.16 16.97 -4.98
C GLU A 62 2.17 18.06 -4.54
N GLU A 63 0.99 18.11 -5.15
CA GLU A 63 -0.05 19.08 -4.82
C GLU A 63 -0.80 18.73 -3.53
N HIS A 64 -1.18 17.46 -3.34
CA HIS A 64 -2.13 17.06 -2.30
C HIS A 64 -1.50 16.35 -1.10
N LEU A 65 -0.41 15.62 -1.30
CA LEU A 65 0.18 14.73 -0.30
C LEU A 65 1.60 15.09 0.12
N ARG A 66 2.19 16.18 -0.40
CA ARG A 66 3.56 16.59 -0.07
C ARG A 66 3.86 16.66 1.43
N ALA A 67 2.91 17.16 2.23
CA ALA A 67 3.06 17.25 3.68
C ALA A 67 2.94 15.89 4.40
N ALA A 68 2.34 14.88 3.76
CA ALA A 68 2.24 13.52 4.26
C ALA A 68 3.44 12.64 3.90
N VAL A 69 4.38 13.14 3.11
CA VAL A 69 5.60 12.40 2.78
C VAL A 69 6.53 12.35 3.99
N VAL A 70 6.94 11.15 4.38
CA VAL A 70 7.82 10.91 5.53
C VAL A 70 9.08 10.16 5.13
N SER A 71 10.20 10.48 5.78
CA SER A 71 11.45 9.76 5.54
C SER A 71 11.46 8.41 6.25
N THR A 72 12.00 7.40 5.57
CA THR A 72 12.29 6.08 6.17
C THR A 72 13.58 6.06 6.97
N ASN A 73 14.36 7.15 6.96
CA ASN A 73 15.61 7.28 7.72
C ASN A 73 15.35 7.57 9.21
N VAL A 74 14.62 6.68 9.86
CA VAL A 74 14.31 6.73 11.29
C VAL A 74 14.60 5.38 11.94
N GLN A 75 15.06 5.41 13.18
CA GLN A 75 15.56 4.22 13.88
C GLN A 75 14.51 3.10 13.96
N ALA A 76 13.25 3.44 14.26
CA ALA A 76 12.16 2.47 14.36
C ALA A 76 11.90 1.72 13.04
N THR A 77 12.00 2.41 11.90
CA THR A 77 11.88 1.79 10.57
C THR A 77 13.11 0.92 10.26
N ALA A 78 14.31 1.37 10.60
CA ALA A 78 15.54 0.60 10.38
C ALA A 78 15.55 -0.73 11.17
N ASP A 79 15.11 -0.70 12.44
CA ASP A 79 15.07 -1.92 13.27
C ASP A 79 14.00 -2.91 12.79
N SER A 80 12.82 -2.40 12.42
CA SER A 80 11.75 -3.18 11.80
C SER A 80 12.21 -3.79 10.47
N LEU A 81 12.91 -3.02 9.63
CA LEU A 81 13.41 -3.48 8.35
C LEU A 81 14.39 -4.65 8.51
N ARG A 82 15.29 -4.59 9.49
CA ARG A 82 16.21 -5.71 9.79
C ARG A 82 15.44 -6.98 10.14
N ALA A 83 14.37 -6.87 10.93
CA ALA A 83 13.53 -8.01 11.29
C ALA A 83 12.80 -8.59 10.07
N VAL A 84 12.18 -7.71 9.26
CA VAL A 84 11.50 -8.10 8.02
C VAL A 84 12.46 -8.78 7.05
N MET A 85 13.64 -8.22 6.79
CA MET A 85 14.62 -8.79 5.87
C MET A 85 15.11 -10.17 6.32
N ARG A 86 15.36 -10.36 7.62
CA ARG A 86 15.69 -11.70 8.16
C ARG A 86 14.56 -12.69 7.92
N TRP A 87 13.31 -12.29 8.13
CA TRP A 87 12.16 -13.15 7.88
C TRP A 87 12.03 -13.49 6.39
N VAL A 88 12.21 -12.52 5.49
CA VAL A 88 12.15 -12.71 4.03
C VAL A 88 13.12 -13.80 3.58
N TYR A 89 14.38 -13.72 3.99
CA TYR A 89 15.41 -14.68 3.59
C TYR A 89 15.35 -16.02 4.35
N ALA A 90 14.54 -16.12 5.41
CA ALA A 90 14.30 -17.36 6.11
C ALA A 90 13.19 -18.23 5.48
N GLN A 91 12.45 -17.71 4.48
CA GLN A 91 11.36 -18.46 3.85
C GLN A 91 11.89 -19.55 2.91
N THR A 92 11.66 -20.82 3.26
CA THR A 92 12.06 -21.98 2.44
C THR A 92 11.06 -22.35 1.36
N ASP A 93 9.78 -22.01 1.57
CA ASP A 93 8.68 -22.36 0.67
C ASP A 93 8.43 -21.29 -0.41
N VAL A 94 9.14 -20.16 -0.34
CA VAL A 94 9.08 -19.07 -1.32
C VAL A 94 10.21 -19.23 -2.33
N HIS A 95 9.90 -19.05 -3.61
CA HIS A 95 10.92 -19.08 -4.65
C HIS A 95 11.97 -17.96 -4.42
N PRO A 96 13.28 -18.23 -4.48
CA PRO A 96 14.31 -17.25 -4.14
C PRO A 96 14.20 -15.92 -4.91
N VAL A 97 13.85 -15.99 -6.20
CA VAL A 97 13.61 -14.79 -7.03
C VAL A 97 12.45 -13.93 -6.51
N ALA A 98 11.40 -14.55 -5.96
CA ALA A 98 10.27 -13.80 -5.41
C ALA A 98 10.65 -13.13 -4.08
N ALA A 99 11.41 -13.81 -3.23
CA ALA A 99 11.96 -13.24 -1.99
C ALA A 99 12.89 -12.05 -2.30
N GLU A 100 13.82 -12.20 -3.25
CA GLU A 100 14.71 -11.13 -3.66
C GLU A 100 13.96 -9.94 -4.27
N ARG A 101 12.94 -10.21 -5.11
CA ARG A 101 12.11 -9.14 -5.68
C ARG A 101 11.37 -8.36 -4.59
N PHE A 102 10.80 -9.05 -3.59
CA PHE A 102 10.15 -8.40 -2.47
C PHE A 102 11.14 -7.57 -1.64
N ALA A 103 12.30 -8.15 -1.31
CA ALA A 103 13.37 -7.50 -0.55
C ALA A 103 13.90 -6.20 -1.20
N ARG A 104 13.81 -6.10 -2.54
CA ARG A 104 14.24 -4.91 -3.31
C ARG A 104 13.15 -3.89 -3.57
N SER A 105 11.89 -4.21 -3.29
CA SER A 105 10.74 -3.35 -3.58
C SER A 105 10.51 -2.30 -2.49
N SER A 106 9.75 -1.23 -2.78
CA SER A 106 9.27 -0.33 -1.71
C SER A 106 8.37 -1.02 -0.68
N ALA A 107 7.71 -2.13 -1.04
CA ALA A 107 6.79 -2.84 -0.16
C ALA A 107 7.45 -3.36 1.14
N VAL A 108 8.73 -3.78 1.08
CA VAL A 108 9.46 -4.17 2.30
C VAL A 108 9.65 -2.99 3.26
N TRP A 109 9.83 -1.78 2.71
CA TRP A 109 9.96 -0.55 3.48
C TRP A 109 8.63 -0.08 4.03
N VAL A 110 7.53 -0.23 3.27
CA VAL A 110 6.16 0.04 3.73
C VAL A 110 5.85 -0.80 4.96
N LEU A 111 6.09 -2.12 4.89
CA LEU A 111 5.89 -3.02 6.02
C LEU A 111 6.76 -2.62 7.22
N ALA A 112 8.05 -2.37 7.00
CA ALA A 112 8.97 -1.98 8.06
C ALA A 112 8.55 -0.67 8.75
N HIS A 113 8.12 0.33 7.97
CA HIS A 113 7.65 1.59 8.52
C HIS A 113 6.35 1.41 9.31
N ALA A 114 5.37 0.69 8.75
CA ALA A 114 4.09 0.44 9.41
C ALA A 114 4.27 -0.34 10.72
N LEU A 115 5.16 -1.33 10.73
CA LEU A 115 5.50 -2.09 11.93
C LEU A 115 6.10 -1.20 13.02
N GLY A 116 7.08 -0.36 12.69
CA GLY A 116 7.74 0.53 13.63
C GLY A 116 6.84 1.66 14.15
N ALA A 117 5.86 2.09 13.34
CA ALA A 117 4.92 3.16 13.68
C ALA A 117 3.60 2.67 14.30
N GLY A 118 3.34 1.37 14.32
CA GLY A 118 2.04 0.81 14.71
C GLY A 118 0.90 1.23 13.77
N ALA A 119 1.19 1.34 12.48
CA ALA A 119 0.27 1.82 11.44
C ALA A 119 -0.41 0.66 10.68
N THR A 120 -1.42 1.00 9.87
CA THR A 120 -2.10 0.09 8.95
C THR A 120 -1.55 0.27 7.54
N VAL A 121 -1.23 -0.82 6.86
CA VAL A 121 -0.81 -0.78 5.45
C VAL A 121 -2.04 -0.62 4.56
N LEU A 122 -1.97 0.31 3.60
CA LEU A 122 -2.92 0.37 2.49
C LEU A 122 -2.27 -0.26 1.26
N THR A 123 -2.95 -1.23 0.66
CA THR A 123 -2.49 -1.89 -0.56
C THR A 123 -3.65 -2.09 -1.52
N TYR A 124 -3.34 -2.42 -2.77
CA TYR A 124 -4.34 -2.96 -3.70
C TYR A 124 -4.39 -4.49 -3.56
N PRO A 125 -5.58 -5.13 -3.47
CA PRO A 125 -5.68 -6.56 -3.25
C PRO A 125 -5.11 -7.35 -4.43
N VAL A 126 -4.31 -8.37 -4.14
CA VAL A 126 -3.88 -9.34 -5.16
C VAL A 126 -5.05 -10.30 -5.48
N PRO A 127 -5.42 -10.51 -6.76
CA PRO A 127 -6.45 -11.49 -7.11
C PRO A 127 -6.06 -12.91 -6.66
N GLU A 128 -7.00 -13.61 -6.04
CA GLU A 128 -6.82 -15.01 -5.62
C GLU A 128 -7.13 -16.00 -6.77
N PRO A 129 -6.41 -17.13 -6.89
CA PRO A 129 -5.30 -17.54 -6.02
C PRO A 129 -3.99 -16.83 -6.37
N ALA A 130 -3.36 -16.18 -5.39
CA ALA A 130 -1.98 -15.74 -5.56
C ALA A 130 -1.08 -16.98 -5.72
N PRO A 131 -0.08 -16.97 -6.63
CA PRO A 131 0.81 -18.12 -6.76
C PRO A 131 1.53 -18.38 -5.44
N ALA A 132 1.61 -19.66 -5.01
CA ALA A 132 2.19 -20.04 -3.72
C ALA A 132 3.66 -19.59 -3.53
N TYR A 133 4.37 -19.37 -4.64
CA TYR A 133 5.75 -18.87 -4.64
C TYR A 133 5.86 -17.35 -4.55
N LEU A 134 4.75 -16.61 -4.50
CA LEU A 134 4.74 -15.15 -4.44
C LEU A 134 4.84 -14.67 -2.98
N MET A 135 5.86 -13.89 -2.68
CA MET A 135 5.90 -13.12 -1.43
C MET A 135 5.14 -11.80 -1.65
N SER A 136 3.85 -11.78 -1.31
CA SER A 136 3.04 -10.56 -1.36
C SER A 136 3.20 -9.71 -0.10
N LEU A 137 2.92 -8.41 -0.21
CA LEU A 137 2.89 -7.50 0.93
C LEU A 137 1.88 -7.95 1.99
N GLU A 138 0.72 -8.47 1.58
CA GLU A 138 -0.32 -8.97 2.49
C GLU A 138 0.14 -10.17 3.32
N VAL A 139 0.86 -11.12 2.69
CA VAL A 139 1.45 -12.28 3.39
C VAL A 139 2.48 -11.81 4.40
N ALA A 140 3.36 -10.90 4.01
CA ALA A 140 4.37 -10.35 4.90
C ALA A 140 3.74 -9.56 6.06
N CYS A 141 2.74 -8.71 5.82
CA CYS A 141 2.01 -8.00 6.86
C CYS A 141 1.39 -8.95 7.88
N ARG A 142 0.75 -10.04 7.40
CA ARG A 142 0.15 -11.07 8.27
C ARG A 142 1.18 -11.74 9.17
N ALA A 143 2.37 -12.05 8.65
CA ALA A 143 3.45 -12.66 9.43
C ALA A 143 3.96 -11.77 10.57
N PHE A 144 3.85 -10.44 10.42
CA PHE A 144 4.27 -9.45 11.41
C PHE A 144 3.10 -8.88 12.24
N GLY A 145 1.87 -9.35 12.02
CA GLY A 145 0.69 -8.81 12.72
C GLY A 145 0.37 -7.35 12.36
N VAL A 146 0.84 -6.88 11.20
CA VAL A 146 0.56 -5.53 10.71
C VAL A 146 -0.81 -5.52 10.02
N PRO A 147 -1.75 -4.66 10.45
CA PRO A 147 -3.06 -4.58 9.81
C PRO A 147 -2.96 -4.12 8.36
N VAL A 148 -3.80 -4.69 7.50
CA VAL A 148 -3.95 -4.30 6.10
C VAL A 148 -5.37 -3.80 5.89
N ALA A 149 -5.49 -2.72 5.12
CA ALA A 149 -6.77 -2.19 4.64
C ALA A 149 -6.68 -1.91 3.13
N PHE A 150 -7.83 -1.90 2.47
CA PHE A 150 -7.96 -1.64 1.05
C PHE A 150 -8.76 -0.35 0.80
N ALA A 151 -8.81 0.11 -0.45
CA ALA A 151 -9.60 1.27 -0.84
C ALA A 151 -11.08 1.18 -0.40
N SER A 152 -11.67 -0.02 -0.39
CA SER A 152 -13.05 -0.26 0.06
C SER A 152 -13.25 -0.11 1.57
N ASP A 153 -12.18 -0.22 2.35
CA ASP A 153 -12.22 -0.19 3.81
C ASP A 153 -11.98 1.22 4.35
N LEU A 154 -11.54 2.15 3.48
CA LEU A 154 -11.44 3.55 3.84
C LEU A 154 -12.86 4.09 4.11
N PRO A 155 -13.05 4.87 5.19
CA PRO A 155 -14.34 5.46 5.49
C PRO A 155 -14.81 6.22 4.24
N SER A 156 -15.97 5.85 3.70
CA SER A 156 -16.59 6.59 2.60
C SER A 156 -16.84 8.02 3.10
N THR A 157 -15.96 8.96 2.76
CA THR A 157 -16.07 10.36 3.21
C THR A 157 -17.11 11.15 2.41
N GLY A 158 -18.24 10.50 2.10
CA GLY A 158 -19.34 11.01 1.29
C GLY A 158 -19.54 10.18 0.02
N GLN A 159 -20.59 9.35 0.03
CA GLN A 159 -21.10 8.46 -1.03
C GLN A 159 -20.35 7.14 -1.30
N SER A 160 -21.18 6.12 -1.57
CA SER A 160 -20.97 4.69 -1.38
C SER A 160 -19.93 4.09 -2.35
N LEU A 161 -18.87 3.47 -1.82
CA LEU A 161 -18.02 2.53 -2.57
C LEU A 161 -18.56 1.10 -2.42
N SER A 162 -19.83 0.90 -2.79
CA SER A 162 -20.48 -0.41 -2.79
C SER A 162 -20.82 -0.83 -4.21
N ALA A 163 -19.82 -1.05 -5.07
CA ALA A 163 -20.08 -1.53 -6.43
C ALA A 163 -18.91 -2.25 -7.14
N HIS A 164 -18.03 -3.00 -6.46
CA HIS A 164 -17.04 -3.83 -7.19
C HIS A 164 -16.82 -5.26 -6.67
N ARG A 165 -17.68 -5.77 -5.79
CA ARG A 165 -17.63 -7.19 -5.37
C ARG A 165 -18.46 -8.16 -6.22
N SER A 166 -19.16 -7.70 -7.27
CA SER A 166 -20.13 -8.55 -7.99
C SER A 166 -19.71 -8.99 -9.40
N ALA A 167 -18.41 -9.25 -9.64
CA ALA A 167 -17.94 -9.82 -10.91
C ALA A 167 -17.10 -11.11 -10.77
N ALA A 168 -17.14 -11.75 -9.60
CA ALA A 168 -16.52 -13.07 -9.38
C ALA A 168 -17.53 -14.00 -8.67
N GLY A 169 -18.61 -14.33 -9.37
CA GLY A 169 -19.67 -15.15 -8.79
C GLY A 169 -20.88 -15.34 -9.69
N SER A 170 -20.67 -15.74 -10.94
CA SER A 170 -21.73 -16.42 -11.71
C SER A 170 -21.09 -17.42 -12.67
N SER A 171 -20.70 -18.56 -12.11
CA SER A 171 -20.73 -19.82 -12.83
C SER A 171 -21.74 -20.69 -12.11
N ARG A 172 -22.94 -20.81 -12.70
CA ARG A 172 -23.86 -21.96 -12.60
C ARG A 172 -25.14 -21.65 -13.37
N ALA A 173 -25.21 -22.16 -14.59
CA ALA A 173 -26.29 -23.02 -15.09
C ALA A 173 -25.76 -23.72 -16.34
#